data_AF-D1J8J9-F1
#
_entry.id   AF-D1J8J9-F1
#
_cell.length_a   1.000
_cell.length_b   1.000
_cell.length_c   1.000
_cell.angle_alpha   90.00
_cell.angle_beta   90.00
_cell.angle_gamma   90.00
#
_symmetry.space_group_name_H-M   'P 1'
#
loop_
_entity.id
_entity.type
_entity.pdbx_description
1 polymer ?
#
loop_
_entity_poly.entity_id
_entity_poly.type
_entity_poly.pdbx_seq_one_letter_code
_entity_poly.pdbx_strand_id
1 'polypeptide(L)'
;MVENFFIESEREITQNDFKNLVIFYAPILGHSSIFLYQFLYNLKNIYTKNKLFNFSEIKDILLLNEQEFEECRSKLEALSLLKSYLNKDGVYIFSLNAPLNANEISNNKIISNMLIKLITKSRYEELLKLNANYQFDKTTINDVSKKFYEVFNLENVIDLNIKNEQLNFNSITLDELKDKIEPEQFISQYTKTNLSFSQNEMIRKLKRMKFNNFSINAFIYYSIKINHSVVCKYIEKIAEDFSHRNLYDAERIDQELENVYLIKQNANKELKNIKKNEDESVTREDLNCFLDLANEHDWTN
;
A
#
# COMPACT_ATOMS: atom_id res chain seq x y z
N MET A 1 10.89 21.86 -26.29
CA MET A 1 11.74 20.82 -25.65
C MET A 1 11.10 20.50 -24.33
N VAL A 2 11.11 19.23 -23.92
CA VAL A 2 10.55 18.85 -22.64
C VAL A 2 11.51 19.32 -21.54
N GLU A 3 11.06 20.22 -20.68
CA GLU A 3 11.93 20.85 -19.69
C GLU A 3 11.74 20.31 -18.28
N ASN A 4 10.62 19.63 -18.02
CA ASN A 4 10.21 19.31 -16.67
C ASN A 4 9.76 17.85 -16.51
N PHE A 5 9.82 17.37 -15.26
CA PHE A 5 9.41 16.03 -14.91
C PHE A 5 8.91 15.88 -13.46
N PHE A 6 8.15 14.82 -13.22
CA PHE A 6 7.76 14.34 -11.90
C PHE A 6 8.55 13.08 -11.52
N ILE A 7 8.67 12.80 -10.23
CA ILE A 7 9.32 11.60 -9.71
C ILE A 7 8.35 10.84 -8.79
N GLU A 8 8.26 9.53 -9.00
CA GLU A 8 7.51 8.61 -8.15
C GLU A 8 8.32 7.32 -7.91
N SER A 9 7.79 6.44 -7.06
CA SER A 9 8.38 5.13 -6.76
C SER A 9 7.27 4.11 -6.53
N GLU A 10 7.35 2.94 -7.18
CA GLU A 10 6.32 1.89 -7.07
C GLU A 10 6.19 1.34 -5.64
N ARG A 11 7.32 1.19 -4.94
CA ARG A 11 7.39 0.79 -3.54
C ARG A 11 8.40 1.62 -2.75
N GLU A 12 8.38 1.45 -1.44
CA GLU A 12 9.45 1.99 -0.59
C GLU A 12 10.79 1.31 -0.91
N ILE A 13 11.84 2.13 -1.06
CA ILE A 13 13.21 1.67 -1.32
C ILE A 13 13.96 1.72 0.01
N THR A 14 14.39 0.55 0.46
CA THR A 14 15.00 0.34 1.77
C THR A 14 16.52 0.53 1.75
N GLN A 15 17.15 0.54 2.93
CA GLN A 15 18.62 0.55 3.01
C GLN A 15 19.26 -0.68 2.34
N ASN A 16 18.60 -1.84 2.42
CA ASN A 16 19.10 -3.05 1.77
C ASN A 16 19.06 -2.92 0.25
N ASP A 17 18.04 -2.26 -0.29
CA ASP A 17 17.95 -1.96 -1.72
C ASP A 17 19.14 -1.07 -2.15
N PHE A 18 19.47 0.00 -1.41
CA PHE A 18 20.65 0.82 -1.72
C PHE A 18 21.97 0.05 -1.62
N LYS A 19 22.08 -0.88 -0.66
CA LYS A 19 23.24 -1.78 -0.57
C LYS A 19 23.36 -2.61 -1.86
N ASN A 20 22.25 -3.19 -2.34
CA ASN A 20 22.23 -3.96 -3.58
C ASN A 20 22.55 -3.11 -4.81
N LEU A 21 22.04 -1.88 -4.88
CA LEU A 21 22.35 -0.91 -5.92
C LEU A 21 23.85 -0.69 -6.04
N VAL A 22 24.52 -0.40 -4.92
CA VAL A 22 25.96 -0.13 -4.93
C VAL A 22 26.77 -1.39 -5.22
N ILE A 23 26.43 -2.52 -4.60
CA ILE A 23 27.24 -3.75 -4.74
C ILE A 23 27.11 -4.37 -6.13
N PHE A 24 25.90 -4.45 -6.66
CA PHE A 24 25.61 -5.22 -7.87
C PHE A 24 25.38 -4.36 -9.11
N TYR A 25 24.90 -3.13 -8.97
CA TYR A 25 24.63 -2.29 -10.14
C TYR A 25 25.76 -1.31 -10.44
N ALA A 26 26.51 -0.83 -9.44
CA ALA A 26 27.61 0.11 -9.68
C ALA A 26 28.69 -0.43 -10.64
N PRO A 27 29.10 -1.71 -10.59
CA PRO A 27 30.06 -2.24 -11.55
C PRO A 27 29.56 -2.18 -13.00
N ILE A 28 28.25 -2.31 -13.23
CA ILE A 28 27.64 -2.30 -14.57
C ILE A 28 27.35 -0.88 -15.05
N LEU A 29 26.77 -0.05 -14.17
CA LEU A 29 26.24 1.27 -14.51
C LEU A 29 27.30 2.37 -14.45
N GLY A 30 28.28 2.25 -13.54
CA GLY A 30 29.21 3.30 -13.20
C GLY A 30 28.65 4.30 -12.18
N HIS A 31 29.53 5.12 -11.60
CA HIS A 31 29.21 6.01 -10.47
C HIS A 31 28.13 7.05 -10.81
N SER A 32 28.17 7.66 -12.00
CA SER A 32 27.25 8.75 -12.36
C SER A 32 25.79 8.30 -12.40
N SER A 33 25.51 7.10 -12.92
CA SER A 33 24.15 6.56 -12.96
C SER A 33 23.64 6.17 -11.57
N ILE A 34 24.51 5.59 -10.73
CA ILE A 34 24.17 5.28 -9.33
C ILE A 34 23.83 6.56 -8.56
N PHE A 35 24.65 7.60 -8.75
CA PHE A 35 24.44 8.87 -8.09
C PHE A 35 23.16 9.57 -8.59
N LEU A 36 22.89 9.54 -9.90
CA LEU A 36 21.63 10.06 -10.46
C LEU A 36 20.41 9.36 -9.85
N TYR A 37 20.41 8.02 -9.78
CA TYR A 37 19.32 7.26 -9.15
C TYR A 37 19.10 7.69 -7.70
N GLN A 38 20.17 7.76 -6.91
CA GLN A 38 20.08 8.11 -5.49
C GLN A 38 19.65 9.57 -5.29
N PHE A 39 20.10 10.48 -6.18
CA PHE A 39 19.69 11.87 -6.17
C PHE A 39 18.18 12.02 -6.47
N LEU A 40 17.67 11.36 -7.50
CA LEU A 40 16.24 11.34 -7.83
C LEU A 40 15.40 10.79 -6.66
N TYR A 41 15.87 9.73 -6.01
CA TYR A 41 15.22 9.17 -4.82
C TYR A 41 15.14 10.20 -3.69
N ASN A 42 16.25 10.88 -3.39
CA ASN A 42 16.31 11.89 -2.34
C ASN A 42 15.37 13.06 -2.64
N LEU A 43 15.35 13.56 -3.88
CA LEU A 43 14.41 14.61 -4.30
C LEU A 43 12.96 14.19 -4.03
N LYS A 44 12.60 12.96 -4.43
CA LYS A 44 11.24 12.43 -4.20
C LYS A 44 10.87 12.33 -2.71
N ASN A 45 11.83 12.10 -1.82
CA ASN A 45 11.58 11.96 -0.39
C ASN A 45 11.61 13.30 0.37
N ILE A 46 12.38 14.29 -0.11
CA ILE A 46 12.47 15.61 0.53
C ILE A 46 11.23 16.46 0.20
N TYR A 47 10.77 16.40 -1.05
CA TYR A 47 9.66 17.23 -1.52
C TYR A 47 8.32 16.50 -1.42
N THR A 48 7.22 17.26 -1.30
CA THR A 48 5.86 16.72 -1.30
C THR A 48 5.54 16.00 -2.61
N LYS A 49 4.58 15.06 -2.56
CA LYS A 49 4.07 14.39 -3.77
C LYS A 49 3.63 15.43 -4.80
N ASN A 50 4.03 15.23 -6.06
CA ASN A 50 3.73 16.07 -7.23
C ASN A 50 4.54 17.37 -7.34
N LYS A 51 5.74 17.46 -6.74
CA LYS A 51 6.70 18.52 -7.10
C LYS A 51 7.19 18.31 -8.53
N LEU A 52 7.06 19.35 -9.35
CA LEU A 52 7.64 19.40 -10.69
C LEU A 52 9.11 19.84 -10.61
N PHE A 53 9.98 19.11 -11.28
CA PHE A 53 11.44 19.35 -11.35
C PHE A 53 11.85 19.75 -12.76
N ASN A 54 12.92 20.53 -12.88
CA ASN A 54 13.48 20.95 -14.15
C ASN A 54 14.74 20.14 -14.51
N PHE A 55 14.85 19.72 -15.77
CA PHE A 55 16.01 18.96 -16.25
C PHE A 55 17.31 19.75 -16.19
N SER A 56 17.29 21.05 -16.51
CA SER A 56 18.49 21.90 -16.48
C SER A 56 19.06 22.00 -15.08
N GLU A 57 18.21 22.31 -14.09
CA GLU A 57 18.62 22.42 -12.69
C GLU A 57 19.31 21.15 -12.18
N ILE A 58 18.76 19.97 -12.52
CA ILE A 58 19.31 18.70 -12.05
C ILE A 58 20.62 18.37 -12.73
N LYS A 59 20.74 18.63 -14.04
CA LYS A 59 22.01 18.50 -14.76
C LYS A 59 23.08 19.42 -14.18
N ASP A 60 22.73 20.68 -13.91
CA ASP A 60 23.65 21.67 -13.35
C ASP A 60 24.12 21.27 -11.94
N ILE A 61 23.22 20.79 -11.07
CA ILE A 61 23.58 20.31 -9.72
C ILE A 61 24.48 19.08 -9.78
N LEU A 62 24.18 18.15 -10.69
CA LEU A 62 24.95 16.91 -10.86
C LEU A 62 26.22 17.10 -11.69
N LEU A 63 26.44 18.30 -12.24
CA LEU A 63 27.54 18.63 -13.16
C LEU A 63 27.58 17.69 -14.37
N LEU A 64 26.40 17.34 -14.90
CA LEU A 64 26.25 16.49 -16.08
C LEU A 64 25.86 17.33 -17.29
N ASN A 65 26.50 17.10 -18.43
CA ASN A 65 26.00 17.62 -19.69
C ASN A 65 24.79 16.79 -20.20
N GLU A 66 24.15 17.27 -21.28
CA GLU A 66 22.97 16.60 -21.86
C GLU A 66 23.25 15.13 -22.19
N GLN A 67 24.37 14.86 -22.87
CA GLN A 67 24.73 13.51 -23.29
C GLN A 67 24.99 12.59 -22.10
N GLU A 68 25.73 13.06 -21.09
CA GLU A 68 26.03 12.28 -19.88
C GLU A 68 24.76 11.95 -19.09
N PHE A 69 23.83 12.90 -18.98
CA PHE A 69 22.55 12.68 -18.33
C PHE A 69 21.72 11.63 -19.10
N GLU A 70 21.60 11.77 -20.42
CA GLU A 70 20.88 10.82 -21.26
C GLU A 70 21.49 9.41 -21.21
N GLU A 71 22.82 9.29 -21.21
CA GLU A 71 23.52 8.03 -21.03
C GLU A 71 23.23 7.41 -19.67
N CYS A 72 23.27 8.20 -18.58
CA CYS A 72 22.93 7.72 -17.25
C CYS A 72 21.47 7.26 -17.16
N ARG A 73 20.54 8.05 -17.69
CA ARG A 73 19.11 7.72 -17.71
C ARG A 73 18.87 6.43 -18.50
N SER A 74 19.43 6.33 -19.70
CA SER A 74 19.30 5.16 -20.57
C SER A 74 19.84 3.88 -19.90
N LYS A 75 20.95 3.98 -19.17
CA LYS A 75 21.50 2.84 -18.41
C LYS A 75 20.59 2.41 -17.26
N LEU A 76 20.01 3.36 -16.52
CA LEU A 76 19.05 3.07 -15.45
C LEU A 76 17.77 2.44 -16.00
N GLU A 77 17.28 2.93 -17.15
CA GLU A 77 16.13 2.37 -17.88
C GLU A 77 16.41 0.95 -18.36
N ALA A 78 17.59 0.71 -18.96
CA ALA A 78 17.99 -0.59 -19.49
C ALA A 78 18.05 -1.70 -18.42
N LEU A 79 18.37 -1.34 -17.17
CA LEU A 79 18.35 -2.26 -16.03
C LEU A 79 17.06 -2.17 -15.20
N SER A 80 16.02 -1.52 -15.72
CA SER A 80 14.70 -1.40 -15.09
C SER A 80 14.70 -0.73 -13.71
N LEU A 81 15.75 0.02 -13.36
CA LEU A 81 15.80 0.84 -12.14
C LEU A 81 14.98 2.13 -12.28
N LEU A 82 14.78 2.58 -13.52
CA LEU A 82 13.99 3.75 -13.86
C LEU A 82 13.03 3.40 -14.99
N LYS A 83 11.76 3.79 -14.84
CA LYS A 83 10.80 3.84 -15.95
C LYS A 83 10.49 5.29 -16.27
N SER A 84 10.57 5.64 -17.54
CA SER A 84 10.30 6.99 -18.03
C SER A 84 9.03 7.00 -18.86
N TYR A 85 8.05 7.80 -18.45
CA TYR A 85 6.81 8.03 -19.19
C TYR A 85 6.77 9.46 -19.68
N LEU A 86 6.17 9.69 -20.85
CA LEU A 86 5.92 11.04 -21.37
C LEU A 86 4.41 11.24 -21.47
N ASN A 87 3.88 12.25 -20.79
CA ASN A 87 2.46 12.56 -20.85
C ASN A 87 2.12 13.37 -22.13
N LYS A 88 0.83 13.59 -22.38
CA LYS A 88 0.34 14.33 -23.56
C LYS A 88 0.78 15.80 -23.59
N ASP A 89 1.07 16.37 -22.42
CA ASP A 89 1.53 17.75 -22.26
C ASP A 89 3.05 17.88 -22.46
N GLY A 90 3.73 16.77 -22.79
CA GLY A 90 5.17 16.74 -22.98
C GLY A 90 5.94 16.91 -21.68
N VAL A 91 5.46 16.35 -20.57
CA VAL A 91 6.13 16.32 -19.26
C VAL A 91 6.50 14.87 -18.93
N TYR A 92 7.74 14.66 -18.47
CA TYR A 92 8.21 13.33 -18.09
C TYR A 92 7.70 12.91 -16.71
N ILE A 93 7.50 11.62 -16.51
CA ILE A 93 7.25 11.00 -15.22
C ILE A 93 8.29 9.90 -15.05
N PHE A 94 9.13 10.05 -14.03
CA PHE A 94 10.17 9.11 -13.66
C PHE A 94 9.69 8.25 -12.50
N SER A 95 9.43 6.97 -12.78
CA SER A 95 9.09 5.98 -11.76
C SER A 95 10.34 5.18 -11.39
N LEU A 96 10.82 5.37 -10.16
CA LEU A 96 11.94 4.64 -9.60
C LEU A 96 11.48 3.25 -9.15
N ASN A 97 12.21 2.23 -9.60
CA ASN A 97 12.02 0.86 -9.15
C ASN A 97 13.19 0.46 -8.26
N ALA A 98 12.88 -0.28 -7.20
CA ALA A 98 13.91 -0.78 -6.34
C ALA A 98 14.82 -1.80 -7.08
N PRO A 99 16.13 -1.76 -6.82
CA PRO A 99 17.07 -2.75 -7.34
C PRO A 99 16.71 -4.16 -6.87
N LEU A 100 16.99 -5.13 -7.75
CA LEU A 100 16.85 -6.54 -7.43
C LEU A 100 17.68 -6.92 -6.20
N ASN A 101 17.13 -7.81 -5.38
CA ASN A 101 17.83 -8.43 -4.27
C ASN A 101 18.83 -9.50 -4.75
N ALA A 102 19.69 -10.00 -3.85
CA ALA A 102 20.73 -10.96 -4.20
C ALA A 102 20.19 -12.25 -4.84
N ASN A 103 19.02 -12.74 -4.43
CA ASN A 103 18.38 -13.93 -5.01
C ASN A 103 17.81 -13.65 -6.40
N GLU A 104 17.19 -12.50 -6.58
CA GLU A 104 16.69 -12.08 -7.90
C GLU A 104 17.84 -11.86 -8.88
N ILE A 105 18.97 -11.31 -8.42
CA ILE A 105 20.18 -11.14 -9.23
C ILE A 105 20.76 -12.49 -9.64
N SER A 106 20.86 -13.45 -8.72
CA SER A 106 21.39 -14.78 -9.03
C SER A 106 20.51 -15.54 -10.01
N ASN A 107 19.20 -15.30 -10.00
CA ASN A 107 18.26 -15.84 -10.98
C ASN A 107 18.23 -15.05 -12.31
N ASN A 108 18.70 -13.80 -12.33
CA ASN A 108 18.80 -13.00 -13.54
C ASN A 108 20.09 -13.29 -14.31
N LYS A 109 20.01 -14.17 -15.31
CA LYS A 109 21.15 -14.61 -16.14
C LYS A 109 21.88 -13.46 -16.83
N ILE A 110 21.18 -12.40 -17.24
CA ILE A 110 21.77 -11.27 -17.97
C ILE A 110 22.66 -10.47 -17.03
N ILE A 111 22.10 -10.01 -15.90
CA ILE A 111 22.84 -9.23 -14.90
C ILE A 111 23.97 -10.07 -14.29
N SER A 112 23.71 -11.34 -13.96
CA SER A 112 24.73 -12.29 -13.49
C SER A 112 25.92 -12.38 -14.45
N ASN A 113 25.66 -12.59 -15.75
CA ASN A 113 26.74 -12.72 -16.74
C ASN A 113 27.50 -11.40 -16.95
N MET A 114 26.81 -10.25 -16.94
CA MET A 114 27.45 -8.94 -17.00
C MET A 114 28.39 -8.73 -15.81
N LEU A 115 27.93 -9.01 -14.59
CA LEU A 115 28.74 -8.91 -13.38
C LEU A 115 29.94 -9.86 -13.41
N ILE A 116 29.73 -11.14 -13.72
CA ILE A 116 30.83 -12.12 -13.79
C ILE A 116 31.91 -11.67 -14.80
N LYS A 117 31.51 -11.07 -15.93
CA LYS A 117 32.46 -10.55 -16.92
C LYS A 117 33.27 -9.36 -16.39
N LEU A 118 32.68 -8.53 -15.54
CA LEU A 118 33.31 -7.31 -14.99
C LEU A 118 34.17 -7.57 -13.75
N ILE A 119 33.70 -8.41 -12.83
CA ILE A 119 34.32 -8.61 -11.51
C ILE A 119 34.81 -10.04 -11.26
N THR A 120 34.71 -10.95 -12.23
CA THR A 120 35.00 -12.40 -12.15
C THR A 120 33.97 -13.23 -11.37
N LYS A 121 33.92 -14.53 -11.66
CA LYS A 121 32.98 -15.47 -11.02
C LYS A 121 33.22 -15.62 -9.52
N SER A 122 34.48 -15.71 -9.10
CA SER A 122 34.84 -15.87 -7.68
C SER A 122 34.34 -14.70 -6.84
N ARG A 123 34.60 -13.46 -7.30
CA ARG A 123 34.14 -12.25 -6.60
C ARG A 123 32.63 -12.12 -6.61
N TYR A 124 31.98 -12.46 -7.73
CA TYR A 124 30.52 -12.46 -7.82
C TYR A 124 29.88 -13.40 -6.78
N GLU A 125 30.37 -14.63 -6.67
CA GLU A 125 29.89 -15.60 -5.67
C GLU A 125 30.15 -15.12 -4.23
N GLU A 126 31.28 -14.47 -3.97
CA GLU A 126 31.59 -13.87 -2.68
C GLU A 126 30.59 -12.75 -2.33
N LEU A 127 30.29 -11.84 -3.27
CA LEU A 127 29.32 -10.76 -3.06
C LEU A 127 27.91 -11.27 -2.82
N LEU A 128 27.51 -12.36 -3.49
CA LEU A 128 26.23 -13.03 -3.20
C LEU A 128 26.21 -13.57 -1.77
N LYS A 129 27.26 -14.27 -1.33
CA LYS A 129 27.36 -14.81 0.03
C LYS A 129 27.33 -13.73 1.11
N LEU A 130 28.04 -12.62 0.90
CA LEU A 130 28.07 -11.50 1.84
C LEU A 130 26.74 -10.72 1.92
N ASN A 131 25.88 -10.88 0.92
CA ASN A 131 24.53 -10.30 0.89
C ASN A 131 23.42 -11.33 1.14
N ALA A 132 23.77 -12.58 1.38
CA ALA A 132 22.83 -13.59 1.81
C ALA A 132 22.52 -13.42 3.30
N ASN A 133 21.25 -13.55 3.68
CA ASN A 133 20.86 -13.59 5.08
C ASN A 133 21.28 -14.93 5.67
N TYR A 134 22.34 -14.92 6.47
CA TYR A 134 22.76 -16.11 7.22
C TYR A 134 21.73 -16.39 8.31
N GLN A 135 21.02 -17.51 8.20
CA GLN A 135 20.16 -18.02 9.27
C GLN A 135 20.83 -19.24 9.88
N PHE A 136 20.89 -19.29 11.21
CA PHE A 136 21.30 -20.50 11.90
C PHE A 136 20.21 -21.55 11.74
N ASP A 137 20.62 -22.78 11.45
CA ASP A 137 19.73 -23.93 11.47
C ASP A 137 19.22 -24.14 12.90
N LYS A 138 17.95 -23.79 13.13
CA LYS A 138 17.31 -23.90 14.44
C LYS A 138 16.91 -25.33 14.80
N THR A 139 17.07 -26.31 13.91
CA THR A 139 16.74 -27.72 14.21
C THR A 139 17.72 -28.36 15.20
N THR A 140 18.94 -27.82 15.29
CA THR A 140 20.02 -28.36 16.13
C THR A 140 20.26 -27.56 17.41
N ILE A 141 19.55 -26.45 17.60
CA ILE A 141 19.70 -25.55 18.75
C ILE A 141 18.38 -25.42 19.50
N ASN A 142 18.46 -25.43 20.83
CA ASN A 142 17.28 -25.33 21.68
C ASN A 142 16.93 -23.86 21.92
N ASP A 143 15.64 -23.51 21.75
CA ASP A 143 15.15 -22.20 22.17
C ASP A 143 15.13 -22.11 23.70
N VAL A 144 15.93 -21.20 24.24
CA VAL A 144 16.03 -20.93 25.69
C VAL A 144 15.38 -19.59 26.07
N SER A 145 14.67 -18.98 25.12
CA SER A 145 13.96 -17.72 25.33
C SER A 145 12.93 -17.90 26.44
N LYS A 146 12.92 -16.98 27.40
CA LYS A 146 11.95 -17.00 28.50
C LYS A 146 10.62 -16.47 28.03
N LYS A 147 9.54 -17.17 28.37
CA LYS A 147 8.20 -16.64 28.14
C LYS A 147 7.93 -15.49 29.12
N PHE A 148 7.04 -14.56 28.76
CA PHE A 148 6.77 -13.37 29.56
C PHE A 148 6.47 -13.69 31.03
N TYR A 149 5.60 -14.68 31.29
CA TYR A 149 5.21 -15.11 32.64
C TYR A 149 6.32 -15.82 33.43
N GLU A 150 7.42 -16.23 32.77
CA GLU A 150 8.59 -16.82 33.44
C GLU A 150 9.52 -15.75 34.03
N VAL A 151 9.38 -14.50 33.59
CA VAL A 151 10.22 -13.36 34.01
C VAL A 151 9.41 -12.32 34.79
N PHE A 152 8.19 -12.07 34.36
CA PHE A 152 7.34 -11.02 34.90
C PHE A 152 6.17 -11.60 35.67
N ASN A 153 5.98 -11.13 36.90
CA ASN A 153 4.76 -11.43 37.65
C ASN A 153 3.63 -10.54 37.11
N LEU A 154 2.62 -11.17 36.50
CA LEU A 154 1.45 -10.50 35.94
C LEU A 154 0.76 -9.58 36.96
N GLU A 155 0.72 -9.98 38.23
CA GLU A 155 0.10 -9.20 39.32
C GLU A 155 0.83 -7.87 39.59
N ASN A 156 2.13 -7.80 39.28
CA ASN A 156 2.94 -6.60 39.48
C ASN A 156 3.01 -5.71 38.23
N VAL A 157 2.60 -6.21 37.07
CA VAL A 157 2.75 -5.52 35.77
C VAL A 157 1.40 -5.05 35.21
N ILE A 158 0.33 -5.77 35.49
CA ILE A 158 -1.00 -5.43 35.01
C ILE A 158 -1.74 -4.65 36.09
N ASP A 159 -1.74 -3.32 35.98
CA ASP A 159 -2.76 -2.53 36.67
C ASP A 159 -4.05 -2.58 35.85
N LEU A 160 -4.97 -3.43 36.29
CA LEU A 160 -6.30 -3.59 35.68
C LEU A 160 -7.15 -2.31 35.71
N ASN A 161 -6.73 -1.29 36.47
CA ASN A 161 -7.39 0.01 36.53
C ASN A 161 -6.88 1.02 35.51
N ILE A 162 -5.81 0.71 34.76
CA ILE A 162 -5.39 1.51 33.62
C ILE A 162 -6.43 1.32 32.52
N LYS A 163 -7.34 2.29 32.41
CA LYS A 163 -8.14 2.45 31.20
C LYS A 163 -7.16 2.76 30.08
N ASN A 164 -7.04 1.85 29.12
CA ASN A 164 -6.41 2.15 27.84
C ASN A 164 -7.25 3.24 27.16
N GLU A 165 -7.01 4.50 27.47
CA GLU A 165 -7.38 5.59 26.60
C GLU A 165 -6.65 5.30 25.29
N GLN A 166 -7.40 4.85 24.28
CA GLN A 166 -6.88 4.80 22.93
C GLN A 166 -6.38 6.20 22.62
N LEU A 167 -5.05 6.36 22.52
CA LEU A 167 -4.43 7.58 22.06
C LEU A 167 -4.83 7.74 20.59
N ASN A 168 -5.98 8.37 20.37
CA ASN A 168 -6.49 8.74 19.06
C ASN A 168 -5.61 9.87 18.53
N PHE A 169 -4.59 9.51 17.75
CA PHE A 169 -3.84 10.47 16.95
C PHE A 169 -4.75 10.98 15.82
N ASN A 170 -5.64 11.93 16.13
CA ASN A 170 -6.46 12.71 15.20
C ASN A 170 -7.04 11.96 13.98
N SER A 171 -7.81 10.88 14.20
CA SER A 171 -8.79 10.43 13.21
C SER A 171 -10.15 10.99 13.57
N ILE A 172 -10.59 12.07 12.90
CA ILE A 172 -12.02 12.39 12.89
C ILE A 172 -12.71 11.14 12.33
N THR A 173 -13.61 10.53 13.11
CA THR A 173 -14.27 9.29 12.71
C THR A 173 -15.17 9.56 11.49
N LEU A 174 -15.35 8.57 10.61
CA LEU A 174 -16.27 8.70 9.46
C LEU A 174 -17.70 9.05 9.91
N ASP A 175 -18.07 8.67 11.13
CA ASP A 175 -19.35 9.01 11.75
C ASP A 175 -19.47 10.52 12.02
N GLU A 176 -18.41 11.15 12.52
CA GLU A 176 -18.37 12.60 12.76
C GLU A 176 -18.26 13.42 11.47
N LEU A 177 -17.74 12.84 10.39
CA LEU A 177 -17.55 13.51 9.11
C LEU A 177 -18.86 13.60 8.31
N LYS A 178 -19.76 12.62 8.43
CA LYS A 178 -20.98 12.54 7.61
C LYS A 178 -21.88 13.78 7.77
N ASP A 179 -21.79 14.46 8.91
CA ASP A 179 -22.58 15.67 9.23
C ASP A 179 -21.83 16.99 8.97
N LYS A 180 -20.60 16.95 8.46
CA LYS A 180 -19.72 18.13 8.37
C LYS A 180 -19.20 18.44 6.97
N ILE A 181 -19.19 17.46 6.06
CA ILE A 181 -18.53 17.60 4.76
C ILE A 181 -19.45 17.26 3.58
N GLU A 182 -19.08 17.72 2.40
CA GLU A 182 -19.79 17.41 1.16
C GLU A 182 -19.60 15.94 0.73
N PRO A 183 -20.55 15.31 0.02
CA PRO A 183 -20.45 13.91 -0.41
C PRO A 183 -19.20 13.57 -1.22
N GLU A 184 -18.75 14.51 -2.05
CA GLU A 184 -17.53 14.40 -2.83
C GLU A 184 -16.28 14.36 -1.92
N GLN A 185 -16.28 15.14 -0.84
CA GLN A 185 -15.20 15.12 0.16
C GLN A 185 -15.28 13.86 1.02
N PHE A 186 -16.47 13.40 1.37
CA PHE A 186 -16.69 12.19 2.17
C PHE A 186 -16.17 10.93 1.46
N ILE A 187 -16.48 10.77 0.18
CA ILE A 187 -15.99 9.63 -0.62
C ILE A 187 -14.47 9.69 -0.78
N SER A 188 -13.92 10.85 -1.13
CA SER A 188 -12.47 10.99 -1.34
C SER A 188 -11.65 10.77 -0.07
N GLN A 189 -12.16 11.17 1.10
CA GLN A 189 -11.52 10.88 2.39
C GLN A 189 -11.51 9.38 2.71
N TYR A 190 -12.58 8.66 2.40
CA TYR A 190 -12.66 7.21 2.62
C TYR A 190 -11.79 6.43 1.61
N THR A 191 -11.93 6.70 0.30
CA THR A 191 -11.25 5.93 -0.74
C THR A 191 -9.81 6.35 -0.97
N LYS A 192 -9.40 7.53 -0.46
CA LYS A 192 -8.10 8.16 -0.70
C LYS A 192 -7.77 8.35 -2.19
N THR A 193 -8.81 8.47 -3.02
CA THR A 193 -8.74 8.59 -4.48
C THR A 193 -9.71 9.64 -5.01
N ASN A 194 -9.53 10.06 -6.26
CA ASN A 194 -10.50 10.90 -6.95
C ASN A 194 -11.80 10.13 -7.23
N LEU A 195 -12.92 10.83 -7.26
CA LEU A 195 -14.22 10.22 -7.54
C LEU A 195 -14.28 9.65 -8.95
N SER A 196 -14.76 8.42 -9.06
CA SER A 196 -15.12 7.81 -10.34
C SER A 196 -16.30 8.52 -11.01
N PHE A 197 -16.47 8.30 -12.31
CA PHE A 197 -17.63 8.79 -13.06
C PHE A 197 -18.94 8.32 -12.44
N SER A 198 -19.03 7.05 -12.07
CA SER A 198 -20.22 6.45 -11.44
C SER A 198 -20.57 7.07 -10.09
N GLN A 199 -19.57 7.41 -9.27
CA GLN A 199 -19.79 8.08 -7.98
C GLN A 199 -20.31 9.52 -8.18
N ASN A 200 -19.76 10.25 -9.15
CA ASN A 200 -20.25 11.58 -9.51
C ASN A 200 -21.70 11.53 -10.03
N GLU A 201 -22.02 10.59 -10.91
CA GLU A 201 -23.38 10.41 -11.44
C GLU A 201 -24.38 10.03 -10.35
N MET A 202 -23.99 9.14 -9.44
CA MET A 202 -24.79 8.79 -8.27
C MET A 202 -25.12 10.03 -7.42
N ILE A 203 -24.11 10.84 -7.05
CA ILE A 203 -24.34 12.05 -6.25
C ILE A 203 -25.29 13.02 -6.97
N ARG A 204 -25.11 13.23 -8.28
CA ARG A 204 -26.02 14.07 -9.08
C ARG A 204 -27.45 13.52 -9.09
N LYS A 205 -27.62 12.21 -9.27
CA LYS A 205 -28.93 11.55 -9.23
C LYS A 205 -29.61 11.76 -7.87
N LEU A 206 -28.90 11.56 -6.77
CA LEU A 206 -29.42 11.74 -5.42
C LEU A 206 -29.78 13.21 -5.11
N LYS A 207 -28.95 14.17 -5.53
CA LYS A 207 -29.27 15.61 -5.44
C LYS A 207 -30.54 15.95 -6.24
N ARG A 208 -30.72 15.37 -7.43
CA ARG A 208 -31.96 15.52 -8.24
C ARG A 208 -33.19 14.91 -7.57
N MET A 209 -33.02 13.88 -6.76
CA MET A 209 -34.06 13.30 -5.91
C MET A 209 -34.36 14.14 -4.65
N LYS A 210 -33.74 15.34 -4.53
CA LYS A 210 -33.91 16.30 -3.41
C LYS A 210 -33.27 15.88 -2.08
N PHE A 211 -32.37 14.90 -2.07
CA PHE A 211 -31.58 14.61 -0.89
C PHE A 211 -30.50 15.68 -0.68
N ASN A 212 -30.36 16.14 0.56
CA ASN A 212 -29.28 17.05 0.94
C ASN A 212 -27.96 16.28 1.14
N ASN A 213 -26.87 17.01 1.32
CA ASN A 213 -25.53 16.44 1.46
C ASN A 213 -25.41 15.44 2.61
N PHE A 214 -26.05 15.71 3.74
CA PHE A 214 -26.00 14.86 4.93
C PHE A 214 -26.79 13.57 4.74
N SER A 215 -27.97 13.63 4.11
CA SER A 215 -28.74 12.44 3.73
C SER A 215 -27.94 11.54 2.77
N ILE A 216 -27.24 12.16 1.81
CA ILE A 216 -26.37 11.44 0.86
C ILE A 216 -25.20 10.78 1.61
N ASN A 217 -24.56 11.50 2.53
CA ASN A 217 -23.49 10.95 3.36
C ASN A 217 -23.97 9.79 4.23
N ALA A 218 -25.17 9.85 4.80
CA ALA A 218 -25.76 8.75 5.56
C ALA A 218 -25.90 7.46 4.72
N PHE A 219 -26.36 7.57 3.46
CA PHE A 219 -26.43 6.42 2.56
C PHE A 219 -25.05 5.85 2.22
N ILE A 220 -24.07 6.73 1.95
CA ILE A 220 -22.69 6.33 1.63
C ILE A 220 -22.05 5.64 2.85
N TYR A 221 -22.20 6.25 4.03
CA TYR A 221 -21.69 5.73 5.29
C TYR A 221 -22.26 4.34 5.59
N TYR A 222 -23.58 4.16 5.41
CA TYR A 222 -24.22 2.86 5.57
C TYR A 222 -23.70 1.82 4.57
N SER A 223 -23.47 2.19 3.30
CA SER A 223 -22.84 1.29 2.32
C SER A 223 -21.44 0.87 2.75
N ILE A 224 -20.64 1.80 3.29
CA ILE A 224 -19.30 1.50 3.80
C ILE A 224 -19.37 0.55 5.00
N LYS A 225 -20.29 0.77 5.94
CA LYS A 225 -20.48 -0.10 7.12
C LYS A 225 -20.89 -1.52 6.74
N ILE A 226 -21.72 -1.70 5.72
CA ILE A 226 -22.22 -3.02 5.30
C ILE A 226 -21.29 -3.73 4.32
N ASN A 227 -20.81 -3.02 3.28
CA ASN A 227 -20.11 -3.61 2.14
C ASN A 227 -18.60 -3.34 2.14
N HIS A 228 -18.07 -2.62 3.13
CA HIS A 228 -16.69 -2.13 3.17
C HIS A 228 -16.27 -1.38 1.89
N SER A 229 -17.24 -0.76 1.21
CA SER A 229 -17.05 -0.10 -0.08
C SER A 229 -18.21 0.84 -0.42
N VAL A 230 -17.94 1.80 -1.32
CA VAL A 230 -18.95 2.73 -1.85
C VAL A 230 -19.63 2.10 -3.06
N VAL A 231 -20.73 1.37 -2.82
CA VAL A 231 -21.43 0.62 -3.87
C VAL A 231 -22.57 1.47 -4.46
N CYS A 232 -22.31 2.12 -5.59
CA CYS A 232 -23.23 3.14 -6.15
C CYS A 232 -24.66 2.63 -6.37
N LYS A 233 -24.82 1.47 -7.01
CA LYS A 233 -26.15 0.88 -7.26
C LYS A 233 -26.91 0.53 -5.96
N TYR A 234 -26.19 0.12 -4.92
CA TYR A 234 -26.78 -0.20 -3.63
C TYR A 234 -27.26 1.07 -2.92
N ILE A 235 -26.44 2.12 -2.95
CA ILE A 235 -26.78 3.45 -2.42
C ILE A 235 -28.00 4.04 -3.12
N GLU A 236 -28.06 3.96 -4.45
CA GLU A 236 -29.21 4.42 -5.23
C GLU A 236 -30.50 3.67 -4.86
N LYS A 237 -30.42 2.35 -4.70
CA LYS A 237 -31.58 1.52 -4.30
C LYS A 237 -32.12 1.92 -2.92
N ILE A 238 -31.22 2.22 -1.98
CA ILE A 238 -31.61 2.73 -0.66
C ILE A 238 -32.29 4.09 -0.81
N ALA A 239 -31.67 5.02 -1.53
CA ALA A 239 -32.22 6.35 -1.74
C ALA A 239 -33.59 6.33 -2.43
N GLU A 240 -33.82 5.40 -3.37
CA GLU A 240 -35.11 5.17 -4.02
C GLU A 240 -36.19 4.75 -3.00
N ASP A 241 -35.90 3.81 -2.10
CA ASP A 241 -36.83 3.38 -1.03
C ASP A 241 -37.26 4.56 -0.13
N PHE A 242 -36.28 5.34 0.35
CA PHE A 242 -36.56 6.52 1.19
C PHE A 242 -37.32 7.60 0.43
N SER A 243 -37.01 7.82 -0.86
CA SER A 243 -37.73 8.77 -1.71
C SER A 243 -39.18 8.33 -1.94
N HIS A 244 -39.45 7.04 -2.16
CA HIS A 244 -40.82 6.53 -2.31
C HIS A 244 -41.66 6.73 -1.05
N ARG A 245 -41.01 6.72 0.13
CA ARG A 245 -41.63 6.97 1.43
C ARG A 245 -41.72 8.47 1.77
N ASN A 246 -41.29 9.37 0.87
CA ASN A 246 -41.18 10.82 1.10
C ASN A 246 -40.34 11.19 2.33
N LEU A 247 -39.29 10.43 2.62
CA LEU A 247 -38.38 10.65 3.75
C LEU A 247 -37.06 11.25 3.25
N TYR A 248 -36.85 12.55 3.54
CA TYR A 248 -35.67 13.30 3.11
C TYR A 248 -34.85 13.88 4.27
N ASP A 249 -35.34 13.76 5.49
CA ASP A 249 -34.67 14.26 6.69
C ASP A 249 -33.43 13.40 7.02
N ALA A 250 -32.26 14.03 7.11
CA ALA A 250 -30.98 13.33 7.26
C ALA A 250 -30.87 12.58 8.59
N GLU A 251 -31.33 13.18 9.69
CA GLU A 251 -31.27 12.58 11.03
C GLU A 251 -32.15 11.33 11.10
N ARG A 252 -33.38 11.42 10.58
CA ARG A 252 -34.29 10.28 10.51
C ARG A 252 -33.77 9.16 9.61
N ILE A 253 -33.16 9.50 8.48
CA ILE A 253 -32.52 8.53 7.58
C ILE A 253 -31.39 7.79 8.30
N ASP A 254 -30.50 8.53 8.96
CA ASP A 254 -29.35 7.96 9.68
C ASP A 254 -29.80 7.02 10.81
N GLN A 255 -30.82 7.42 11.59
CA GLN A 255 -31.42 6.58 12.62
C GLN A 255 -32.04 5.28 12.06
N GLU A 256 -32.81 5.36 10.96
CA GLU A 256 -33.38 4.16 10.33
C GLU A 256 -32.30 3.23 9.79
N LEU A 257 -31.25 3.77 9.16
CA LEU A 257 -30.13 2.98 8.64
C LEU A 257 -29.31 2.34 9.76
N GLU A 258 -29.07 3.04 10.86
CA GLU A 258 -28.35 2.48 12.01
C GLU A 258 -29.15 1.34 12.66
N ASN A 259 -30.46 1.50 12.80
CA ASN A 259 -31.33 0.42 13.29
C ASN A 259 -31.27 -0.81 12.37
N VAL A 260 -31.33 -0.62 11.05
CA VAL A 260 -31.19 -1.72 10.09
C VAL A 260 -29.80 -2.37 10.18
N TYR A 261 -28.74 -1.59 10.41
CA TYR A 261 -27.38 -2.10 10.59
C TYR A 261 -27.28 -3.01 11.83
N LEU A 262 -27.79 -2.54 12.98
CA LEU A 262 -27.76 -3.29 14.24
C LEU A 262 -28.52 -4.62 14.13
N ILE A 263 -29.69 -4.61 13.47
CA ILE A 263 -30.47 -5.83 13.22
C ILE A 263 -29.66 -6.83 12.38
N LYS A 264 -29.00 -6.38 11.31
CA LYS A 264 -28.17 -7.24 10.45
C LYS A 264 -26.95 -7.80 11.17
N GLN A 265 -26.29 -7.01 12.03
CA GLN A 265 -25.17 -7.49 12.83
C GLN A 265 -25.57 -8.59 13.81
N ASN A 266 -26.71 -8.41 14.48
CA ASN A 266 -27.21 -9.39 15.45
C ASN A 266 -27.60 -10.72 14.76
N ALA A 267 -28.27 -10.65 13.62
CA ALA A 267 -28.58 -11.83 12.80
C ALA A 267 -27.31 -12.57 12.32
N ASN A 268 -26.27 -11.84 11.92
CA ASN A 268 -24.99 -12.43 11.49
C ASN A 268 -24.22 -13.10 12.65
N LYS A 269 -24.35 -12.60 13.88
CA LYS A 269 -23.77 -13.24 15.08
C LYS A 269 -24.48 -14.56 15.39
N GLU A 270 -25.81 -14.60 15.27
CA GLU A 270 -26.60 -15.83 15.46
C GLU A 270 -26.28 -16.88 14.38
N LEU A 271 -26.18 -16.47 13.11
CA LEU A 271 -25.80 -17.35 11.99
C LEU A 271 -24.38 -17.94 12.11
N LYS A 272 -23.41 -17.15 12.61
CA LYS A 272 -22.04 -17.64 12.87
C LYS A 272 -21.99 -18.65 14.02
N ASN A 273 -22.83 -18.48 15.04
CA ASN A 273 -22.93 -19.42 16.16
C ASN A 273 -23.59 -20.74 15.74
N ILE A 274 -24.53 -20.72 14.79
CA ILE A 274 -25.16 -21.94 14.26
C ILE A 274 -24.18 -22.74 13.39
N LYS A 275 -23.43 -22.09 12.48
CA LYS A 275 -22.42 -22.78 11.64
C LYS A 275 -21.28 -23.40 12.46
N LYS A 276 -20.88 -22.76 13.56
CA LYS A 276 -19.83 -23.27 14.44
C LYS A 276 -20.22 -24.58 15.15
N ASN A 277 -21.52 -24.85 15.30
CA ASN A 277 -22.03 -26.09 15.92
C ASN A 277 -22.20 -27.23 14.90
N GLU A 278 -22.23 -26.96 13.60
CA GLU A 278 -22.36 -27.97 12.54
C GLU A 278 -21.00 -28.55 12.11
N ASP A 279 -19.93 -27.75 12.17
CA ASP A 279 -18.57 -28.14 11.73
C ASP A 279 -17.80 -29.06 12.71
N GLU A 280 -18.30 -29.29 13.94
CA GLU A 280 -17.63 -30.14 14.94
C GLU A 280 -17.91 -31.67 14.79
N SER A 281 -18.49 -32.12 13.66
CA SER A 281 -18.96 -33.51 13.51
C SER A 281 -18.50 -34.25 12.25
N VAL A 282 -17.22 -34.20 11.83
CA VAL A 282 -16.65 -35.20 10.88
C VAL A 282 -15.20 -35.55 11.22
N THR A 283 -14.92 -36.85 11.32
CA THR A 283 -13.65 -37.50 11.70
C THR A 283 -12.72 -37.88 10.53
N ARG A 284 -11.43 -37.98 10.88
CA ARG A 284 -10.38 -38.93 10.42
C ARG A 284 -9.55 -38.67 9.16
N GLU A 285 -8.23 -38.66 9.42
CA GLU A 285 -7.13 -39.43 8.80
C GLU A 285 -6.75 -39.23 7.32
N ASP A 286 -5.44 -39.09 7.16
CA ASP A 286 -4.55 -39.22 6.00
C ASP A 286 -4.62 -38.17 4.87
N LEU A 287 -3.55 -37.38 4.72
CA LEU A 287 -2.70 -37.36 3.51
C LEU A 287 -1.59 -36.28 3.58
N ASN A 288 -0.34 -36.77 3.60
CA ASN A 288 0.85 -36.28 2.90
C ASN A 288 1.38 -34.83 3.08
N CYS A 289 2.55 -34.78 3.72
CA CYS A 289 3.77 -33.99 3.43
C CYS A 289 3.70 -32.91 2.33
N PHE A 290 4.03 -31.66 2.70
CA PHE A 290 4.60 -30.65 1.80
C PHE A 290 5.76 -29.92 2.48
N LEU A 291 6.85 -29.72 1.74
CA LEU A 291 7.96 -28.83 2.08
C LEU A 291 7.52 -27.38 1.85
N ASP A 292 7.64 -26.52 2.86
CA ASP A 292 7.57 -25.07 2.70
C ASP A 292 8.93 -24.44 3.01
N LEU A 293 9.52 -23.82 1.99
CA LEU A 293 10.65 -22.89 2.10
C LEU A 293 10.12 -21.48 1.80
N ALA A 294 10.45 -20.56 2.70
CA ALA A 294 10.21 -19.13 2.68
C ALA A 294 8.76 -18.66 2.95
N ASN A 295 8.63 -17.98 4.08
CA ASN A 295 7.50 -17.11 4.42
C ASN A 295 7.32 -16.03 3.34
N GLU A 296 6.39 -16.25 2.42
CA GLU A 296 5.67 -15.20 1.70
C GLU A 296 4.19 -15.38 2.00
N HIS A 297 3.69 -14.62 2.96
CA HIS A 297 2.25 -14.41 3.12
C HIS A 297 1.90 -13.06 2.52
N ASP A 298 1.84 -13.04 1.18
CA ASP A 298 0.90 -12.18 0.48
C ASP A 298 -0.51 -12.76 0.70
N TRP A 299 -1.33 -12.08 1.48
CA TRP A 299 -2.77 -12.33 1.48
C TRP A 299 -3.47 -11.18 0.77
N THR A 300 -3.62 -11.33 -0.54
CA THR A 300 -4.78 -10.81 -1.27
C THR A 300 -5.95 -11.77 -1.07
N ASN A 301 -6.94 -11.37 -0.28
CA ASN A 301 -8.38 -11.49 -0.54
C ASN A 301 -9.17 -10.78 0.56
#